data_AF-A0A6P0WZX9-F1
#
_entry.id   AF-A0A6P0WZX9-F1
#
_cell.length_a   1.000
_cell.length_b   1.000
_cell.length_c   1.000
_cell.angle_alpha   90.00
_cell.angle_beta   90.00
_cell.angle_gamma   90.00
#
_symmetry.space_group_name_H-M   'P 1'
#
loop_
_entity.id
_entity.type
_entity.pdbx_description
1 polymer ?
#
loop_
_entity_poly.entity_id
_entity_poly.type
_entity_poly.pdbx_seq_one_letter_code
_entity_poly.pdbx_strand_id
1 'polypeptide(L)'
;MTKYNSPEQVSFCMAYAANVCMLMHGTQAELQKLASERLKAIFSNPDMQTLIGTWEIVWGPVVSEHNPSRKVADNAMFVVKSQDAHESDSYIIAIAGTNPISLYGWLVEDLQVNQTKPWNNGQPWNAPEDQTSDIRISAGTSKGLKILCEMQSEGQSLIEYLNELTRTATKPVLINVCGHSLGGALSPVFALSLSDQRSKWDEQNIATLSVTPFAGPTTGNLEFAQYYDSQLGAVTNRVWNALDLVPHGWEESLIEKARTFYEPAIKANILINLFIDFFKFLSRKTNYQHVRPQEVSFQVGYYQPVETKLEHFLIDELSELIAKLIFHYQGHEDPSQLSIKTIANIVKSRIEEIIAQNQSDNQQPEKRNHEAEVETYADRIVVELQKEKPDLEKKDLKDFIIKILSSLLDFIKYMLQVVHQHVYAYIDYLEVSEFLNIFNNINSEIT
;
A
#
# COMPACT_ATOMS: atom_id res chain seq x y z
N MET A 1 -14.01 -13.91 -22.92
CA MET A 1 -14.37 -13.10 -21.76
C MET A 1 -15.54 -13.70 -21.03
N THR A 2 -15.31 -14.13 -19.79
CA THR A 2 -16.37 -14.56 -18.86
C THR A 2 -16.69 -13.37 -17.96
N LYS A 3 -17.98 -12.99 -17.84
CA LYS A 3 -18.40 -11.92 -16.92
C LYS A 3 -17.99 -12.29 -15.50
N TYR A 4 -17.39 -11.36 -14.76
CA TYR A 4 -17.10 -11.55 -13.35
C TYR A 4 -18.41 -11.56 -12.56
N ASN A 5 -18.58 -12.61 -11.75
CA ASN A 5 -19.87 -12.92 -11.14
C ASN A 5 -19.93 -12.56 -9.65
N SER A 6 -18.81 -12.16 -9.04
CA SER A 6 -18.73 -11.81 -7.63
C SER A 6 -18.56 -10.30 -7.38
N PRO A 7 -19.20 -9.74 -6.34
CA PRO A 7 -18.95 -8.38 -5.89
C PRO A 7 -17.47 -8.11 -5.57
N GLU A 8 -16.73 -9.10 -5.08
CA GLU A 8 -15.30 -9.00 -4.78
C GLU A 8 -14.45 -8.77 -6.03
N GLN A 9 -14.71 -9.51 -7.11
CA GLN A 9 -14.00 -9.32 -8.39
C GLN A 9 -14.22 -7.90 -8.92
N VAL A 10 -15.47 -7.44 -8.97
CA VAL A 10 -15.80 -6.09 -9.45
C VAL A 10 -15.17 -5.03 -8.54
N SER A 11 -15.28 -5.18 -7.23
CA SER A 11 -14.68 -4.25 -6.26
C SER A 11 -13.16 -4.18 -6.38
N PHE A 12 -12.49 -5.32 -6.58
CA PHE A 12 -11.05 -5.33 -6.81
C PHE A 12 -10.68 -4.64 -8.12
N CYS A 13 -11.42 -4.87 -9.21
CA CYS A 13 -11.21 -4.16 -10.47
C CYS A 13 -11.36 -2.64 -10.30
N MET A 14 -12.36 -2.18 -9.53
CA MET A 14 -12.53 -0.75 -9.23
C MET A 14 -11.39 -0.20 -8.36
N ALA A 15 -10.99 -0.92 -7.32
CA ALA A 15 -9.85 -0.57 -6.47
C ALA A 15 -8.54 -0.50 -7.26
N TYR A 16 -8.34 -1.42 -8.21
CA TYR A 16 -7.19 -1.43 -9.11
C TYR A 16 -7.26 -0.26 -10.11
N ALA A 17 -8.44 0.03 -10.65
CA ALA A 17 -8.66 1.18 -11.53
C ALA A 17 -8.37 2.52 -10.83
N ALA A 18 -8.56 2.64 -9.51
CA ALA A 18 -8.18 3.86 -8.79
C ALA A 18 -6.67 4.17 -8.90
N ASN A 19 -5.84 3.16 -9.20
CA ASN A 19 -4.40 3.29 -9.43
C ASN A 19 -4.03 3.61 -10.90
N VAL A 20 -4.92 4.18 -11.72
CA VAL A 20 -4.63 4.56 -13.12
C VAL A 20 -3.43 5.50 -13.29
N CYS A 21 -3.03 6.24 -12.25
CA CYS A 21 -1.83 7.09 -12.25
C CYS A 21 -0.61 6.46 -11.55
N MET A 22 -0.69 5.18 -11.18
CA MET A 22 0.46 4.43 -10.69
C MET A 22 1.63 4.53 -11.68
N LEU A 23 2.85 4.66 -11.17
CA LEU A 23 4.08 4.84 -11.94
C LEU A 23 4.17 6.13 -12.76
N MET A 24 3.19 7.03 -12.68
CA MET A 24 3.20 8.29 -13.42
C MET A 24 3.79 9.42 -12.58
N HIS A 25 4.55 10.29 -13.25
CA HIS A 25 5.07 11.53 -12.68
C HIS A 25 4.49 12.74 -13.40
N GLY A 26 4.08 13.74 -12.62
CA GLY A 26 3.50 14.97 -13.14
C GLY A 26 3.00 15.86 -12.01
N THR A 27 2.63 17.09 -12.34
CA THR A 27 1.85 17.94 -11.44
C THR A 27 0.48 17.31 -11.17
N GLN A 28 -0.15 17.66 -10.04
CA GLN A 28 -1.52 17.24 -9.74
C GLN A 28 -2.49 17.45 -10.91
N ALA A 29 -2.39 18.57 -11.64
CA ALA A 29 -3.26 18.86 -12.79
C ALA A 29 -3.03 17.89 -13.98
N GLU A 30 -1.78 17.54 -14.26
CA GLU A 30 -1.43 16.57 -15.29
C GLU A 30 -1.91 15.17 -14.91
N LEU A 31 -1.68 14.76 -13.66
CA LEU A 31 -2.13 13.47 -13.14
C LEU A 31 -3.67 13.38 -13.08
N GLN A 32 -4.34 14.45 -12.67
CA GLN A 32 -5.80 14.57 -12.69
C GLN A 32 -6.37 14.38 -14.10
N LYS A 33 -5.76 15.03 -15.09
CA LYS A 33 -6.16 14.89 -16.50
C LYS A 33 -5.94 13.45 -16.97
N LEU A 34 -4.77 12.89 -16.71
CA LEU A 34 -4.42 11.52 -17.10
C LEU A 34 -5.36 10.48 -16.47
N ALA A 35 -5.68 10.62 -15.18
CA ALA A 35 -6.63 9.75 -14.49
C ALA A 35 -8.00 9.79 -15.17
N SER A 36 -8.47 10.99 -15.53
CA SER A 36 -9.76 11.19 -16.18
C SER A 36 -9.81 10.53 -17.57
N GLU A 37 -8.75 10.69 -18.36
CA GLU A 37 -8.64 10.09 -19.70
C GLU A 37 -8.59 8.56 -19.63
N ARG A 38 -7.74 8.00 -18.75
CA ARG A 38 -7.60 6.55 -18.56
C ARG A 38 -8.87 5.90 -18.03
N LEU A 39 -9.50 6.47 -16.98
CA LEU A 39 -10.74 5.90 -16.44
C LEU A 39 -11.88 5.97 -17.44
N LYS A 40 -12.00 7.08 -18.19
CA LYS A 40 -12.98 7.18 -19.28
C LYS A 40 -12.77 6.10 -20.34
N ALA A 41 -11.53 5.87 -20.75
CA ALA A 41 -11.19 4.80 -21.69
C ALA A 41 -11.51 3.41 -21.13
N ILE A 42 -11.20 3.15 -19.86
CA ILE A 42 -11.51 1.87 -19.18
C ILE A 42 -13.03 1.61 -19.18
N PHE A 43 -13.85 2.55 -18.70
CA PHE A 43 -15.28 2.32 -18.55
C PHE A 43 -16.08 2.39 -19.86
N SER A 44 -15.49 2.94 -20.93
CA SER A 44 -16.10 2.92 -22.27
C SER A 44 -15.65 1.75 -23.14
N ASN A 45 -14.67 0.96 -22.69
CA ASN A 45 -14.16 -0.19 -23.43
C ASN A 45 -15.16 -1.36 -23.39
N PRO A 46 -15.60 -1.91 -24.55
CA PRO A 46 -16.59 -3.00 -24.59
C PRO A 46 -16.13 -4.29 -23.91
N ASP A 47 -14.84 -4.60 -23.98
CA ASP A 47 -14.25 -5.78 -23.36
C ASP A 47 -14.25 -5.63 -21.84
N MET A 48 -13.90 -4.44 -21.32
CA MET A 48 -14.06 -4.11 -19.90
C MET A 48 -15.52 -4.23 -19.45
N GLN A 49 -16.46 -3.65 -20.19
CA GLN A 49 -17.89 -3.74 -19.86
C GLN A 49 -18.39 -5.19 -19.83
N THR A 50 -17.85 -6.05 -20.70
CA THR A 50 -18.16 -7.49 -20.69
C THR A 50 -17.69 -8.16 -19.40
N LEU A 51 -16.53 -7.76 -18.87
CA LEU A 51 -15.97 -8.32 -17.65
C LEU A 51 -16.67 -7.80 -16.38
N ILE A 52 -16.78 -6.48 -16.23
CA ILE A 52 -17.19 -5.85 -14.95
C ILE A 52 -18.63 -5.30 -14.96
N GLY A 53 -19.33 -5.36 -16.10
CA GLY A 53 -20.62 -4.71 -16.29
C GLY A 53 -20.49 -3.25 -16.72
N THR A 54 -21.63 -2.56 -16.88
CA THR A 54 -21.64 -1.16 -17.32
C THR A 54 -21.64 -0.21 -16.13
N TRP A 55 -20.63 0.65 -16.05
CA TRP A 55 -20.45 1.60 -14.96
C TRP A 55 -20.21 3.00 -15.49
N GLU A 56 -20.83 3.99 -14.83
CA GLU A 56 -20.68 5.40 -15.14
C GLU A 56 -19.93 6.09 -14.00
N ILE A 57 -18.88 6.86 -14.30
CA ILE A 57 -18.24 7.72 -13.29
C ILE A 57 -19.21 8.88 -13.00
N VAL A 58 -19.65 8.98 -11.74
CA VAL A 58 -20.64 9.96 -11.29
C VAL A 58 -20.08 11.00 -10.31
N TRP A 59 -18.87 10.78 -9.81
CA TRP A 59 -18.10 11.76 -9.06
C TRP A 59 -16.61 11.44 -9.22
N GLY A 60 -15.79 12.47 -9.42
CA GLY A 60 -14.36 12.33 -9.68
C GLY A 60 -14.04 11.88 -11.13
N PRO A 61 -12.86 11.29 -11.37
CA PRO A 61 -11.80 11.04 -10.38
C PRO A 61 -11.28 12.34 -9.77
N VAL A 62 -10.77 12.27 -8.55
CA VAL A 62 -10.00 13.34 -7.93
C VAL A 62 -8.65 12.78 -7.55
N VAL A 63 -7.57 13.43 -8.01
CA VAL A 63 -6.19 13.11 -7.67
C VAL A 63 -5.66 14.18 -6.72
N SER A 64 -5.06 13.75 -5.61
CA SER A 64 -4.40 14.63 -4.65
C SER A 64 -2.90 14.40 -4.64
N GLU A 65 -2.16 15.51 -4.66
CA GLU A 65 -0.72 15.58 -4.42
C GLU A 65 -0.48 16.50 -3.22
N HIS A 66 -0.15 15.92 -2.07
CA HIS A 66 0.11 16.64 -0.84
C HIS A 66 1.54 17.20 -0.78
N ASN A 67 2.51 16.54 -1.43
CA ASN A 67 3.86 17.06 -1.59
C ASN A 67 4.21 17.31 -3.07
N PRO A 68 4.00 18.55 -3.58
CA PRO A 68 4.28 18.94 -4.97
C PRO A 68 5.71 18.67 -5.47
N SER A 69 6.66 18.45 -4.55
CA SER A 69 8.03 18.13 -4.91
C SER A 69 8.21 16.68 -5.38
N ARG A 70 7.30 15.77 -4.98
CA ARG A 70 7.35 14.35 -5.38
C ARG A 70 6.81 14.14 -6.80
N LYS A 71 5.90 15.00 -7.28
CA LYS A 71 5.29 14.90 -8.62
C LYS A 71 4.60 13.56 -8.85
N VAL A 72 3.89 13.04 -7.85
CA VAL A 72 3.16 11.76 -7.90
C VAL A 72 1.81 11.90 -7.22
N ALA A 73 0.87 11.03 -7.56
CA ALA A 73 -0.41 10.95 -6.85
C ALA A 73 -0.21 10.31 -5.46
N ASP A 74 -0.61 11.01 -4.41
CA ASP A 74 -0.63 10.49 -3.03
C ASP A 74 -1.96 9.76 -2.75
N ASN A 75 -3.06 10.27 -3.31
CA ASN A 75 -4.37 9.62 -3.23
C ASN A 75 -5.17 9.87 -4.51
N ALA A 76 -6.01 8.90 -4.87
CA ALA A 76 -7.04 9.10 -5.87
C ALA A 76 -8.37 8.49 -5.40
N MET A 77 -9.48 9.13 -5.74
CA MET A 77 -10.81 8.63 -5.43
C MET A 77 -11.79 8.94 -6.55
N PHE A 78 -12.67 8.00 -6.85
CA PHE A 78 -13.81 8.22 -7.76
C PHE A 78 -15.02 7.42 -7.29
N VAL A 79 -16.19 7.80 -7.79
CA VAL A 79 -17.45 7.08 -7.58
C VAL A 79 -18.00 6.64 -8.93
N VAL A 80 -18.35 5.36 -9.03
CA VAL A 80 -19.09 4.82 -10.18
C VAL A 80 -20.48 4.37 -9.79
N LYS A 81 -21.44 4.55 -10.70
CA LYS A 81 -22.81 4.03 -10.61
C LYS A 81 -23.00 2.89 -11.61
N SER A 82 -23.58 1.78 -11.16
CA SER A 82 -23.96 0.69 -12.05
C SER A 82 -25.13 1.11 -12.95
N GLN A 83 -25.00 0.85 -14.24
CA GLN A 83 -26.07 1.04 -15.24
C GLN A 83 -26.86 -0.25 -15.50
N ASP A 84 -26.38 -1.38 -14.95
CA ASP A 84 -27.11 -2.64 -14.99
C ASP A 84 -28.35 -2.46 -14.06
N ALA A 85 -29.54 -2.40 -14.66
CA ALA A 85 -30.76 -1.96 -13.97
C ALA A 85 -31.16 -2.92 -12.83
N HIS A 86 -31.17 -2.42 -11.60
CA HIS A 86 -31.62 -3.15 -10.40
C HIS A 86 -32.77 -2.44 -9.67
N GLU A 87 -33.37 -3.14 -8.70
CA GLU A 87 -34.35 -2.60 -7.73
C GLU A 87 -33.74 -1.52 -6.81
N SER A 88 -32.41 -1.44 -6.76
CA SER A 88 -31.61 -0.46 -6.03
C SER A 88 -30.61 0.26 -6.94
N ASP A 89 -30.23 1.49 -6.59
CA ASP A 89 -29.11 2.18 -7.22
C ASP A 89 -27.81 1.76 -6.53
N SER A 90 -26.86 1.21 -7.29
CA SER A 90 -25.61 0.65 -6.76
C SER A 90 -24.40 1.50 -7.15
N TYR A 91 -23.58 1.83 -6.16
CA TYR A 91 -22.42 2.69 -6.29
C TYR A 91 -21.18 2.03 -5.69
N ILE A 92 -20.02 2.31 -6.28
CA ILE A 92 -18.72 1.94 -5.72
C ILE A 92 -17.89 3.21 -5.56
N ILE A 93 -17.43 3.45 -4.33
CA ILE A 93 -16.39 4.44 -4.01
C ILE A 93 -15.06 3.70 -4.03
N ALA A 94 -14.23 4.00 -5.01
CA ALA A 94 -12.92 3.36 -5.18
C ALA A 94 -11.81 4.31 -4.76
N ILE A 95 -10.94 3.84 -3.86
CA ILE A 95 -9.87 4.62 -3.25
C ILE A 95 -8.52 3.98 -3.58
N ALA A 96 -7.60 4.80 -4.09
CA ALA A 96 -6.18 4.49 -4.17
C ALA A 96 -5.39 5.35 -3.18
N GLY A 97 -4.34 4.74 -2.63
CA GLY A 97 -3.29 5.46 -1.93
C GLY A 97 -2.10 5.76 -2.84
N THR A 98 -0.96 6.07 -2.23
CA THR A 98 0.26 6.45 -2.92
C THR A 98 0.72 5.36 -3.88
N ASN A 99 1.41 5.78 -4.94
CA ASN A 99 2.09 4.93 -5.90
C ASN A 99 2.83 3.74 -5.22
N PRO A 100 2.41 2.46 -5.42
CA PRO A 100 2.82 1.30 -4.60
C PRO A 100 4.27 0.82 -4.80
N ILE A 101 5.06 1.53 -5.61
CA ILE A 101 6.38 1.08 -6.10
C ILE A 101 7.44 1.02 -5.00
N SER A 102 7.18 1.58 -3.82
CA SER A 102 8.00 1.35 -2.63
C SER A 102 7.14 0.93 -1.45
N LEU A 103 6.95 -0.38 -1.30
CA LEU A 103 6.38 -1.02 -0.10
C LEU A 103 6.93 -0.47 1.21
N TYR A 104 8.13 0.14 1.21
CA TYR A 104 8.66 0.83 2.38
C TYR A 104 8.15 2.28 2.49
N GLY A 105 8.34 3.08 1.44
CA GLY A 105 8.01 4.51 1.45
C GLY A 105 6.55 4.79 1.77
N TRP A 106 5.61 4.10 1.14
CA TRP A 106 4.18 4.34 1.43
C TRP A 106 3.67 3.57 2.66
N LEU A 107 4.23 2.41 3.00
CA LEU A 107 3.76 1.64 4.16
C LEU A 107 4.21 2.31 5.46
N VAL A 108 5.51 2.64 5.58
CA VAL A 108 6.10 3.15 6.81
C VAL A 108 5.94 4.66 6.94
N GLU A 109 6.36 5.43 5.92
CA GLU A 109 6.48 6.88 6.03
C GLU A 109 5.12 7.56 5.87
N ASP A 110 4.26 7.08 4.96
CA ASP A 110 2.94 7.68 4.75
C ASP A 110 1.95 7.33 5.89
N LEU A 111 2.05 6.15 6.52
CA LEU A 111 1.16 5.79 7.64
C LEU A 111 1.55 6.41 8.99
N GLN A 112 2.80 6.86 9.15
CA GLN A 112 3.28 7.52 10.38
C GLN A 112 2.86 6.79 11.67
N VAL A 113 3.05 5.47 11.70
CA VAL A 113 2.43 4.59 12.70
C VAL A 113 2.98 4.72 14.12
N ASN A 114 4.12 5.39 14.26
CA ASN A 114 4.73 5.71 15.55
C ASN A 114 3.99 6.83 16.30
N GLN A 115 3.03 7.50 15.65
CA GLN A 115 2.16 8.53 16.21
C GLN A 115 0.69 8.18 15.91
N THR A 116 -0.21 8.59 16.80
CA THR A 116 -1.64 8.32 16.65
C THR A 116 -2.48 9.56 16.95
N LYS A 117 -3.67 9.62 16.35
CA LYS A 117 -4.69 10.63 16.61
C LYS A 117 -5.94 9.98 17.21
N PRO A 118 -6.60 10.62 18.19
CA PRO A 118 -7.91 10.19 18.67
C PRO A 118 -8.92 10.14 17.52
N TRP A 119 -9.78 9.13 17.51
CA TRP A 119 -10.96 9.12 16.67
C TRP A 119 -11.96 10.17 17.17
N ASN A 120 -12.42 11.05 16.29
CA ASN A 120 -13.27 12.19 16.62
C ASN A 120 -14.45 12.28 15.65
N ASN A 121 -15.41 11.35 15.79
CA ASN A 121 -16.66 11.33 15.02
C ASN A 121 -16.43 11.43 13.49
N GLY A 122 -15.58 10.57 12.95
CA GLY A 122 -15.19 10.60 11.52
C GLY A 122 -14.16 11.67 11.13
N GLN A 123 -13.72 12.53 12.05
CA GLN A 123 -12.77 13.62 11.78
C GLN A 123 -11.56 13.64 12.74
N PRO A 124 -10.74 12.57 12.77
CA PRO A 124 -9.58 12.45 13.67
C PRO A 124 -8.54 13.57 13.52
N TRP A 125 -8.45 14.24 12.37
CA TRP A 125 -7.56 15.40 12.18
C TRP A 125 -8.02 16.67 12.92
N ASN A 126 -9.29 16.71 13.34
CA ASN A 126 -9.89 17.78 14.14
C ASN A 126 -9.95 17.43 15.64
N ALA A 127 -9.38 16.29 16.05
CA ALA A 127 -9.32 15.90 17.46
C ALA A 127 -8.54 16.94 18.28
N PRO A 128 -9.11 17.50 19.37
CA PRO A 128 -8.39 18.37 20.30
C PRO A 128 -7.13 17.68 20.84
N GLU A 129 -6.08 18.46 21.11
CA GLU A 129 -4.80 17.93 21.61
C GLU A 129 -4.94 17.27 22.99
N ASP A 130 -5.91 17.70 23.79
CA ASP A 130 -6.24 17.17 25.12
C ASP A 130 -7.27 16.02 25.08
N GLN A 131 -7.73 15.59 23.90
CA GLN A 131 -8.70 14.51 23.79
C GLN A 131 -8.09 13.16 24.20
N THR A 132 -8.65 12.58 25.26
CA THR A 132 -8.21 11.32 25.90
C THR A 132 -8.96 10.09 25.38
N SER A 133 -9.38 10.07 24.11
CA SER A 133 -10.02 8.87 23.55
C SER A 133 -9.00 7.74 23.39
N ASP A 134 -9.37 6.57 23.90
CA ASP A 134 -8.64 5.32 23.69
C ASP A 134 -8.84 4.78 22.27
N ILE A 135 -9.86 5.23 21.54
CA ILE A 135 -10.08 4.87 20.12
C ILE A 135 -9.12 5.72 19.29
N ARG A 136 -8.08 5.12 18.70
CA ARG A 136 -7.01 5.86 18.02
C ARG A 136 -6.63 5.24 16.68
N ILE A 137 -6.32 6.10 15.72
CA ILE A 137 -5.76 5.71 14.42
C ILE A 137 -4.35 6.26 14.26
N SER A 138 -3.55 5.67 13.37
CA SER A 138 -2.23 6.21 13.01
C SER A 138 -2.35 7.64 12.47
N ALA A 139 -1.33 8.47 12.72
CA ALA A 139 -1.32 9.86 12.24
C ALA A 139 -1.42 9.94 10.71
N GLY A 140 -0.78 9.01 10.01
CA GLY A 140 -0.84 8.93 8.55
C GLY A 140 -2.21 8.48 8.02
N THR A 141 -2.87 7.53 8.68
CA THR A 141 -4.28 7.22 8.36
C THR A 141 -5.17 8.45 8.56
N SER A 142 -4.97 9.22 9.65
CA SER A 142 -5.72 10.46 9.87
C SER A 142 -5.48 11.49 8.77
N LYS A 143 -4.25 11.58 8.26
CA LYS A 143 -3.89 12.47 7.15
C LYS A 143 -4.51 12.02 5.83
N GLY A 144 -4.40 10.73 5.49
CA GLY A 144 -5.03 10.18 4.29
C GLY A 144 -6.55 10.34 4.32
N LEU A 145 -7.18 10.11 5.47
CA LEU A 145 -8.63 10.31 5.63
C LEU A 145 -9.03 11.78 5.45
N LYS A 146 -8.24 12.72 5.99
CA LYS A 146 -8.45 14.15 5.77
C LYS A 146 -8.42 14.50 4.29
N ILE A 147 -7.40 14.01 3.57
CA ILE A 147 -7.26 14.24 2.12
C ILE A 147 -8.51 13.76 1.38
N LEU A 148 -8.96 12.53 1.63
CA LEU A 148 -10.17 11.98 0.97
C LEU A 148 -11.42 12.80 1.27
N CYS A 149 -11.60 13.25 2.52
CA CYS A 149 -12.75 14.08 2.91
C CYS A 149 -12.72 15.51 2.36
N GLU A 150 -11.54 16.03 2.01
CA GLU A 150 -11.36 17.38 1.44
C GLU A 150 -11.36 17.37 -0.10
N MET A 151 -11.33 16.20 -0.75
CA MET A 151 -11.41 16.10 -2.21
C MET A 151 -12.71 16.69 -2.76
N GLN A 152 -12.61 17.39 -3.89
CA GLN A 152 -13.75 17.98 -4.59
C GLN A 152 -13.68 17.64 -6.09
N SER A 153 -14.81 17.19 -6.62
CA SER A 153 -15.03 17.01 -8.06
C SER A 153 -15.92 18.14 -8.55
N GLU A 154 -15.45 18.93 -9.51
CA GLU A 154 -16.20 20.06 -10.06
C GLU A 154 -16.71 21.06 -8.99
N GLY A 155 -15.96 21.20 -7.89
CA GLY A 155 -16.31 22.06 -6.76
C GLY A 155 -17.26 21.45 -5.72
N GLN A 156 -17.67 20.19 -5.90
CA GLN A 156 -18.52 19.45 -4.96
C GLN A 156 -17.72 18.38 -4.21
N SER A 157 -17.75 18.43 -2.87
CA SER A 157 -17.19 17.36 -2.03
C SER A 157 -18.02 16.08 -2.11
N LEU A 158 -17.44 14.94 -1.74
CA LEU A 158 -18.17 13.67 -1.77
C LEU A 158 -19.34 13.63 -0.77
N ILE A 159 -19.22 14.28 0.41
CA ILE A 159 -20.34 14.36 1.37
C ILE A 159 -21.51 15.18 0.77
N GLU A 160 -21.24 16.27 0.06
CA GLU A 160 -22.27 17.07 -0.61
C GLU A 160 -22.93 16.28 -1.74
N TYR A 161 -22.14 15.58 -2.55
CA TYR A 161 -22.65 14.69 -3.60
C TYR A 161 -23.57 13.61 -3.03
N LEU A 162 -23.13 12.93 -1.96
CA LEU A 162 -23.91 11.88 -1.31
C LEU A 162 -25.20 12.43 -0.67
N ASN A 163 -25.16 13.63 -0.08
CA ASN A 163 -26.36 14.32 0.43
C ASN A 163 -27.40 14.56 -0.67
N GLU A 164 -26.97 15.06 -1.82
CA GLU A 164 -27.86 15.30 -2.95
C GLU A 164 -28.42 13.99 -3.53
N LEU A 165 -27.55 13.00 -3.69
CA LEU A 165 -27.90 11.66 -4.16
C LEU A 165 -28.97 11.03 -3.27
N THR A 166 -28.79 11.02 -1.95
CA THR A 166 -29.74 10.34 -1.06
C THR A 166 -31.06 11.09 -0.94
N ARG A 167 -31.04 12.42 -0.97
CA ARG A 167 -32.26 13.25 -0.94
C ARG A 167 -33.14 13.08 -2.17
N THR A 168 -32.55 12.75 -3.31
CA THR A 168 -33.24 12.65 -4.60
C THR A 168 -33.49 11.21 -5.05
N ALA A 169 -32.88 10.23 -4.38
CA ALA A 169 -33.05 8.82 -4.72
C ALA A 169 -34.51 8.38 -4.55
N THR A 170 -34.97 7.61 -5.53
CA THR A 170 -36.31 7.01 -5.54
C THR A 170 -36.29 5.51 -5.24
N LYS A 171 -35.08 4.97 -5.07
CA LYS A 171 -34.78 3.57 -4.80
C LYS A 171 -33.82 3.48 -3.61
N PRO A 172 -33.71 2.30 -2.96
CA PRO A 172 -32.62 2.04 -2.03
C PRO A 172 -31.26 2.30 -2.68
N VAL A 173 -30.34 2.89 -1.92
CA VAL A 173 -29.00 3.23 -2.37
C VAL A 173 -28.00 2.25 -1.75
N LEU A 174 -27.23 1.55 -2.56
CA LEU A 174 -26.16 0.66 -2.11
C LEU A 174 -24.82 1.29 -2.42
N ILE A 175 -23.97 1.45 -1.41
CA ILE A 175 -22.64 2.04 -1.57
C ILE A 175 -21.61 1.06 -1.02
N ASN A 176 -20.74 0.56 -1.90
CA ASN A 176 -19.56 -0.20 -1.50
C ASN A 176 -18.33 0.72 -1.51
N VAL A 177 -17.55 0.70 -0.42
CA VAL A 177 -16.27 1.40 -0.34
C VAL A 177 -15.15 0.39 -0.46
N CYS A 178 -14.25 0.58 -1.42
CA CYS A 178 -13.18 -0.36 -1.70
C CYS A 178 -11.85 0.34 -1.99
N GLY A 179 -10.77 -0.42 -1.86
CA GLY A 179 -9.43 0.03 -2.17
C GLY A 179 -8.43 -1.09 -1.97
N HIS A 180 -7.27 -0.97 -2.60
CA HIS A 180 -6.15 -1.92 -2.48
C HIS A 180 -4.96 -1.24 -1.78
N SER A 181 -4.15 -2.01 -1.06
CA SER A 181 -2.93 -1.51 -0.41
C SER A 181 -3.23 -0.39 0.59
N LEU A 182 -2.60 0.79 0.50
CA LEU A 182 -2.98 1.96 1.30
C LEU A 182 -4.46 2.36 1.10
N GLY A 183 -5.03 2.18 -0.10
CA GLY A 183 -6.47 2.32 -0.33
C GLY A 183 -7.30 1.26 0.42
N GLY A 184 -6.76 0.07 0.63
CA GLY A 184 -7.34 -0.99 1.48
C GLY A 184 -7.32 -0.65 2.96
N ALA A 185 -6.34 0.13 3.43
CA ALA A 185 -6.36 0.74 4.76
C ALA A 185 -7.35 1.91 4.86
N LEU A 186 -7.37 2.80 3.87
CA LEU A 186 -8.19 4.01 3.92
C LEU A 186 -9.68 3.75 3.68
N SER A 187 -10.06 2.78 2.83
CA SER A 187 -11.46 2.46 2.53
C SER A 187 -12.34 2.11 3.75
N PRO A 188 -11.94 1.24 4.70
CA PRO A 188 -12.74 0.98 5.90
C PRO A 188 -12.83 2.21 6.79
N VAL A 189 -11.74 2.95 6.96
CA VAL A 189 -11.73 4.15 7.80
C VAL A 189 -12.61 5.25 7.19
N PHE A 190 -12.60 5.38 5.86
CA PHE A 190 -13.47 6.30 5.12
C PHE A 190 -14.94 5.90 5.24
N ALA A 191 -15.26 4.62 5.10
CA ALA A 191 -16.62 4.12 5.32
C ALA A 191 -17.11 4.39 6.76
N LEU A 192 -16.25 4.21 7.77
CA LEU A 192 -16.58 4.53 9.17
C LEU A 192 -16.80 6.03 9.36
N SER A 193 -15.98 6.87 8.73
CA SER A 193 -16.18 8.32 8.71
C SER A 193 -17.53 8.72 8.11
N LEU A 194 -17.92 8.09 6.99
CA LEU A 194 -19.25 8.28 6.40
C LEU A 194 -20.36 7.81 7.36
N SER A 195 -20.19 6.66 8.02
CA SER A 195 -21.13 6.13 9.00
C SER A 195 -21.35 7.10 10.17
N ASP A 196 -20.26 7.56 10.80
CA ASP A 196 -20.31 8.50 11.93
C ASP A 196 -20.87 9.88 11.52
N GLN A 197 -20.73 10.25 10.25
CA GLN A 197 -21.23 11.51 9.69
C GLN A 197 -22.55 11.34 8.91
N ARG A 198 -23.26 10.22 9.08
CA ARG A 198 -24.47 9.88 8.32
C ARG A 198 -25.52 11.00 8.32
N SER A 199 -25.72 11.71 9.43
CA SER A 199 -26.66 12.83 9.51
C SER A 199 -26.36 13.99 8.55
N LYS A 200 -25.13 14.08 8.01
CA LYS A 200 -24.75 15.10 7.03
C LYS A 200 -25.11 14.74 5.60
N TRP A 201 -25.27 13.45 5.27
CA TRP A 201 -25.39 12.99 3.87
C TRP A 201 -26.48 11.95 3.62
N ASP A 202 -27.05 11.31 4.63
CA ASP A 202 -28.15 10.35 4.51
C ASP A 202 -29.10 10.48 5.70
N GLU A 203 -29.70 11.65 5.85
CA GLU A 203 -30.66 11.97 6.93
C GLU A 203 -31.88 11.04 6.91
N GLN A 204 -32.27 10.56 5.72
CA GLN A 204 -33.41 9.65 5.54
C GLN A 204 -33.05 8.17 5.73
N ASN A 205 -31.77 7.86 5.98
CA ASN A 205 -31.27 6.51 6.21
C ASN A 205 -31.63 5.53 5.08
N ILE A 206 -31.55 5.98 3.83
CA ILE A 206 -31.91 5.19 2.64
C ILE A 206 -30.71 4.45 2.05
N ALA A 207 -29.49 4.85 2.41
CA ALA A 207 -28.27 4.23 1.92
C ALA A 207 -27.86 3.06 2.80
N THR A 208 -27.33 2.01 2.18
CA THR A 208 -26.67 0.89 2.87
C THR A 208 -25.20 0.89 2.49
N LEU A 209 -24.33 0.92 3.50
CA LEU A 209 -22.89 0.84 3.31
C LEU A 209 -22.44 -0.63 3.31
N SER A 210 -21.46 -0.93 2.47
CA SER A 210 -20.64 -2.14 2.51
C SER A 210 -19.18 -1.76 2.27
N VAL A 211 -18.25 -2.59 2.71
CA VAL A 211 -16.81 -2.31 2.58
C VAL A 211 -16.08 -3.55 2.10
N THR A 212 -15.28 -3.39 1.05
CA THR A 212 -14.46 -4.47 0.51
C THR A 212 -12.99 -4.03 0.41
N PRO A 213 -12.24 -3.99 1.52
CA PRO A 213 -10.83 -3.64 1.49
C PRO A 213 -9.96 -4.81 1.06
N PHE A 214 -8.96 -4.52 0.22
CA PHE A 214 -7.98 -5.48 -0.27
C PHE A 214 -6.58 -5.12 0.22
N ALA A 215 -5.85 -6.09 0.76
CA ALA A 215 -4.42 -5.94 1.05
C ALA A 215 -4.05 -4.72 1.92
N GLY A 216 -4.97 -4.24 2.77
CA GLY A 216 -4.72 -3.07 3.62
C GLY A 216 -3.91 -3.43 4.86
N PRO A 217 -2.99 -2.58 5.34
CA PRO A 217 -2.42 -2.67 6.69
C PRO A 217 -3.43 -2.21 7.77
N THR A 218 -3.13 -2.46 9.04
CA THR A 218 -3.93 -1.97 10.17
C THR A 218 -3.89 -0.44 10.24
N THR A 219 -5.02 0.19 10.55
CA THR A 219 -5.14 1.65 10.54
C THR A 219 -5.14 2.28 11.93
N GLY A 220 -5.50 1.51 12.95
CA GLY A 220 -5.61 1.97 14.33
C GLY A 220 -5.41 0.86 15.35
N ASN A 221 -5.59 1.22 16.62
CA ASN A 221 -5.43 0.30 17.73
C ASN A 221 -6.61 -0.69 17.87
N LEU A 222 -6.46 -1.63 18.79
CA LEU A 222 -7.49 -2.57 19.24
C LEU A 222 -8.85 -1.88 19.48
N GLU A 223 -8.86 -0.76 20.20
CA GLU A 223 -10.08 -0.03 20.54
C GLU A 223 -10.76 0.56 19.29
N PHE A 224 -9.98 1.04 18.31
CA PHE A 224 -10.49 1.43 17.01
C PHE A 224 -11.04 0.25 16.21
N ALA A 225 -10.34 -0.87 16.17
CA ALA A 225 -10.80 -2.07 15.47
C ALA A 225 -12.13 -2.59 16.05
N GLN A 226 -12.27 -2.61 17.38
CA GLN A 226 -13.51 -2.99 18.06
C GLN A 226 -14.65 -2.01 17.78
N TYR A 227 -14.37 -0.70 17.80
CA TYR A 227 -15.36 0.30 17.45
C TYR A 227 -15.83 0.12 16.01
N TYR A 228 -14.91 -0.03 15.06
CA TYR A 228 -15.22 -0.29 13.66
C TYR A 228 -16.09 -1.55 13.50
N ASP A 229 -15.70 -2.67 14.12
CA ASP A 229 -16.42 -3.93 13.98
C ASP A 229 -17.83 -3.84 14.56
N SER A 230 -18.05 -3.03 15.59
CA SER A 230 -19.38 -2.75 16.14
C SER A 230 -20.30 -1.97 15.19
N GLN A 231 -19.73 -1.16 14.30
CA GLN A 231 -20.49 -0.29 13.38
C GLN A 231 -20.65 -0.94 11.99
N LEU A 232 -19.55 -1.41 11.41
CA LEU A 232 -19.48 -1.86 10.02
C LEU A 232 -19.01 -3.31 9.87
N GLY A 233 -18.62 -3.98 10.96
CA GLY A 233 -18.06 -5.33 10.88
C GLY A 233 -18.99 -6.34 10.21
N ALA A 234 -20.32 -6.19 10.31
CA ALA A 234 -21.28 -7.08 9.65
C ALA A 234 -21.34 -6.92 8.12
N VAL A 235 -20.89 -5.78 7.59
CA VAL A 235 -20.98 -5.40 6.16
C VAL A 235 -19.60 -5.23 5.50
N THR A 236 -18.54 -5.68 6.19
CA THR A 236 -17.16 -5.60 5.72
C THR A 236 -16.65 -6.97 5.33
N ASN A 237 -16.25 -7.11 4.07
CA ASN A 237 -15.54 -8.29 3.55
C ASN A 237 -14.06 -7.94 3.29
N ARG A 238 -13.19 -8.25 4.25
CA ARG A 238 -11.76 -7.95 4.15
C ARG A 238 -11.03 -9.06 3.40
N VAL A 239 -10.52 -8.76 2.20
CA VAL A 239 -9.83 -9.75 1.36
C VAL A 239 -8.32 -9.60 1.55
N TRP A 240 -7.65 -10.66 2.03
CA TRP A 240 -6.21 -10.60 2.30
C TRP A 240 -5.48 -11.93 2.14
N ASN A 241 -4.19 -11.84 1.84
CA ASN A 241 -3.27 -12.96 1.64
C ASN A 241 -2.38 -13.16 2.88
N ALA A 242 -2.24 -14.41 3.34
CA ALA A 242 -1.36 -14.77 4.47
C ALA A 242 0.15 -14.59 4.18
N LEU A 243 0.55 -14.59 2.92
CA LEU A 243 1.93 -14.36 2.48
C LEU A 243 2.19 -12.92 2.03
N ASP A 244 1.18 -12.05 2.07
CA ASP A 244 1.37 -10.61 1.84
C ASP A 244 1.79 -9.93 3.14
N LEU A 245 2.96 -9.27 3.13
CA LEU A 245 3.48 -8.51 4.27
C LEU A 245 2.57 -7.36 4.68
N VAL A 246 1.89 -6.72 3.73
CA VAL A 246 1.18 -5.45 3.99
C VAL A 246 0.08 -5.63 5.04
N PRO A 247 -0.85 -6.60 4.92
CA PRO A 247 -1.82 -6.87 5.97
C PRO A 247 -1.24 -7.31 7.31
N HIS A 248 0.05 -7.67 7.41
CA HIS A 248 0.64 -8.00 8.70
C HIS A 248 1.07 -6.76 9.48
N GLY A 249 1.38 -5.67 8.79
CA GLY A 249 1.58 -4.36 9.41
C GLY A 249 0.25 -3.86 9.98
N TRP A 250 0.14 -3.43 11.24
CA TRP A 250 1.19 -3.10 12.21
C TRP A 250 1.11 -3.90 13.50
N GLU A 251 0.36 -5.01 13.52
CA GLU A 251 0.25 -5.89 14.67
C GLU A 251 1.56 -6.68 14.86
N GLU A 252 2.22 -6.51 16.01
CA GLU A 252 3.55 -7.08 16.26
C GLU A 252 3.61 -8.61 16.03
N SER A 253 2.58 -9.32 16.48
CA SER A 253 2.52 -10.79 16.35
C SER A 253 2.41 -11.26 14.90
N LEU A 254 1.77 -10.46 14.05
CA LEU A 254 1.62 -10.74 12.63
C LEU A 254 2.87 -10.34 11.86
N ILE A 255 3.46 -9.17 12.15
CA ILE A 255 4.73 -8.74 11.55
C ILE A 255 5.81 -9.81 11.77
N GLU A 256 5.87 -10.41 12.95
CA GLU A 256 6.89 -11.43 13.27
C GLU A 256 6.81 -12.66 12.35
N LYS A 257 5.61 -13.04 11.87
CA LYS A 257 5.44 -14.18 10.94
C LYS A 257 6.15 -13.96 9.60
N ALA A 258 6.35 -12.69 9.22
CA ALA A 258 6.95 -12.33 7.94
C ALA A 258 8.38 -12.82 7.78
N ARG A 259 9.13 -13.04 8.88
CA ARG A 259 10.49 -13.59 8.81
C ARG A 259 10.58 -14.89 8.02
N THR A 260 9.54 -15.70 8.09
CA THR A 260 9.54 -17.08 7.58
C THR A 260 8.48 -17.32 6.50
N PHE A 261 7.83 -16.28 5.95
CA PHE A 261 6.78 -16.44 4.94
C PHE A 261 7.18 -17.35 3.77
N TYR A 262 8.42 -17.21 3.32
CA TYR A 262 8.89 -17.84 2.09
C TYR A 262 9.83 -19.02 2.35
N GLU A 263 9.88 -19.53 3.58
CA GLU A 263 10.62 -20.74 3.87
C GLU A 263 9.95 -21.98 3.24
N PRO A 264 10.73 -22.99 2.80
CA PRO A 264 12.19 -23.07 2.83
C PRO A 264 12.89 -22.40 1.62
N ALA A 265 12.13 -21.82 0.68
CA ALA A 265 12.67 -21.27 -0.57
C ALA A 265 13.60 -20.07 -0.35
N ILE A 266 13.26 -19.21 0.62
CA ILE A 266 14.10 -18.10 1.09
C ILE A 266 14.17 -18.21 2.61
N LYS A 267 15.34 -18.55 3.13
CA LYS A 267 15.57 -18.64 4.57
C LYS A 267 15.68 -17.25 5.19
N ALA A 268 15.18 -17.08 6.41
CA ALA A 268 15.43 -15.87 7.17
C ALA A 268 16.95 -15.61 7.29
N ASN A 269 17.36 -14.39 6.97
CA ASN A 269 18.75 -13.94 7.06
C ASN A 269 18.84 -12.64 7.85
N ILE A 270 20.05 -12.11 8.05
CA ILE A 270 20.25 -10.91 8.86
C ILE A 270 19.46 -9.72 8.31
N LEU A 271 19.37 -9.55 6.99
CA LEU A 271 18.73 -8.39 6.38
C LEU A 271 17.20 -8.48 6.43
N ILE A 272 16.63 -9.67 6.22
CA ILE A 272 15.21 -9.94 6.49
C ILE A 272 14.90 -9.67 7.95
N ASN A 273 15.74 -10.14 8.87
CA ASN A 273 15.52 -9.94 10.30
C ASN A 273 15.53 -8.46 10.69
N LEU A 274 16.53 -7.70 10.23
CA LEU A 274 16.61 -6.26 10.46
C LEU A 274 15.39 -5.52 9.90
N PHE A 275 14.94 -5.91 8.71
CA PHE A 275 13.76 -5.33 8.08
C PHE A 275 12.49 -5.56 8.92
N ILE A 276 12.28 -6.79 9.41
CA ILE A 276 11.14 -7.11 10.28
C ILE A 276 11.26 -6.43 11.66
N ASP A 277 12.45 -6.41 12.25
CA ASP A 277 12.71 -5.72 13.52
C ASP A 277 12.42 -4.21 13.43
N PHE A 278 12.79 -3.59 12.32
CA PHE A 278 12.49 -2.19 12.06
C PHE A 278 10.98 -1.94 11.98
N PHE A 279 10.23 -2.82 11.32
CA PHE A 279 8.76 -2.71 11.24
C PHE A 279 8.11 -2.80 12.62
N LYS A 280 8.56 -3.74 13.46
CA LYS A 280 8.10 -3.86 14.85
C LYS A 280 8.46 -2.62 15.68
N PHE A 281 9.66 -2.08 15.48
CA PHE A 281 10.09 -0.87 16.15
C PHE A 281 9.19 0.33 15.86
N LEU A 282 8.71 0.46 14.62
CA LEU A 282 7.84 1.57 14.22
C LEU A 282 6.47 1.51 14.90
N SER A 283 5.91 0.32 15.10
CA SER A 283 4.58 0.14 15.69
C SER A 283 4.56 -0.09 17.20
N ARG A 284 5.71 -0.30 17.85
CA ARG A 284 5.86 -0.68 19.27
C ARG A 284 5.12 0.20 20.30
N LYS A 285 4.72 1.41 19.94
CA LYS A 285 4.02 2.36 20.83
C LYS A 285 2.51 2.20 20.83
N THR A 286 1.96 1.33 19.98
CA THR A 286 0.52 1.19 19.75
C THR A 286 0.16 -0.29 19.60
N ASN A 287 -0.92 -0.70 20.25
CA ASN A 287 -1.56 -2.01 20.12
C ASN A 287 -2.40 -2.11 18.83
N TYR A 288 -1.76 -1.96 17.66
CA TYR A 288 -2.44 -2.03 16.37
C TYR A 288 -3.18 -3.36 16.17
N GLN A 289 -4.38 -3.29 15.61
CA GLN A 289 -5.16 -4.47 15.22
C GLN A 289 -5.93 -4.20 13.93
N HIS A 290 -6.14 -5.26 13.15
CA HIS A 290 -7.00 -5.21 11.99
C HIS A 290 -8.45 -5.01 12.37
N VAL A 291 -9.18 -4.25 11.55
CA VAL A 291 -10.64 -4.39 11.48
C VAL A 291 -10.96 -5.78 10.95
N ARG A 292 -12.04 -6.41 11.42
CA ARG A 292 -12.36 -7.80 11.05
C ARG A 292 -11.17 -8.75 11.25
N PRO A 293 -10.56 -8.83 12.45
CA PRO A 293 -9.38 -9.67 12.67
C PRO A 293 -9.68 -11.18 12.51
N GLN A 294 -10.96 -11.58 12.60
CA GLN A 294 -11.44 -12.94 12.37
C GLN A 294 -11.50 -13.36 10.90
N GLU A 295 -11.39 -12.42 9.95
CA GLU A 295 -11.50 -12.72 8.53
C GLU A 295 -10.35 -13.62 8.07
N VAL A 296 -10.69 -14.74 7.44
CA VAL A 296 -9.72 -15.77 7.04
C VAL A 296 -9.00 -15.30 5.77
N SER A 297 -7.67 -15.37 5.76
CA SER A 297 -6.88 -15.10 4.57
C SER A 297 -7.05 -16.20 3.53
N PHE A 298 -7.06 -15.80 2.26
CA PHE A 298 -6.87 -16.77 1.20
C PHE A 298 -5.42 -17.27 1.20
N GLN A 299 -5.24 -18.50 0.71
CA GLN A 299 -3.96 -19.19 0.71
C GLN A 299 -3.39 -19.22 -0.69
N VAL A 300 -2.12 -18.86 -0.82
CA VAL A 300 -1.34 -18.96 -2.05
C VAL A 300 0.03 -19.55 -1.74
N GLY A 301 0.66 -20.15 -2.73
CA GLY A 301 2.00 -20.72 -2.61
C GLY A 301 3.10 -19.70 -2.83
N TYR A 302 4.34 -20.14 -2.59
CA TYR A 302 5.53 -19.42 -3.03
C TYR A 302 5.52 -19.26 -4.56
N TYR A 303 5.79 -18.04 -5.04
CA TYR A 303 5.93 -17.78 -6.46
C TYR A 303 7.39 -17.98 -6.89
N GLN A 304 7.68 -18.88 -7.83
CA GLN A 304 9.04 -19.00 -8.39
C GLN A 304 9.20 -18.01 -9.55
N PRO A 305 9.91 -16.87 -9.38
CA PRO A 305 10.12 -15.94 -10.47
C PRO A 305 10.99 -16.58 -11.56
N VAL A 306 10.57 -16.45 -12.82
CA VAL A 306 11.32 -16.97 -13.99
C VAL A 306 12.63 -16.20 -14.20
N GLU A 307 12.68 -14.91 -13.82
CA GLU A 307 13.88 -14.07 -13.86
C GLU A 307 13.91 -13.11 -12.65
N THR A 308 15.11 -12.82 -12.13
CA THR A 308 15.31 -11.75 -11.13
C THR A 308 15.52 -10.43 -11.87
N LYS A 309 14.45 -9.87 -12.43
CA LYS A 309 14.47 -8.51 -13.00
C LYS A 309 13.92 -7.53 -11.98
N LEU A 310 14.75 -6.58 -11.56
CA LEU A 310 14.29 -5.37 -10.86
C LEU A 310 14.33 -4.21 -11.83
N GLU A 311 13.26 -3.42 -11.84
CA GLU A 311 13.30 -2.11 -12.47
C GLU A 311 14.30 -1.20 -11.73
N HIS A 312 15.00 -0.33 -12.46
CA HIS A 312 16.04 0.54 -11.88
C HIS A 312 15.55 1.36 -10.68
N PHE A 313 14.28 1.80 -10.73
CA PHE A 313 13.66 2.53 -9.63
C PHE A 313 13.55 1.70 -8.33
N LEU A 314 13.27 0.40 -8.42
CA LEU A 314 13.22 -0.49 -7.25
C LEU A 314 14.60 -0.66 -6.59
N ILE A 315 15.68 -0.52 -7.35
CA ILE A 315 17.05 -0.59 -6.84
C ILE A 315 17.35 0.62 -5.96
N ASP A 316 16.97 1.82 -6.38
CA ASP A 316 17.19 3.06 -5.62
C ASP A 316 16.50 2.99 -4.25
N GLU A 317 15.21 2.65 -4.25
CA GLU A 317 14.39 2.51 -3.04
C GLU A 317 14.92 1.43 -2.10
N LEU A 318 15.26 0.25 -2.63
CA LEU A 318 15.80 -0.84 -1.83
C LEU A 318 17.15 -0.46 -1.19
N SER A 319 17.98 0.27 -1.91
CA SER A 319 19.28 0.74 -1.42
C SER A 319 19.14 1.75 -0.29
N GLU A 320 18.18 2.68 -0.42
CA GLU A 320 17.87 3.65 0.63
C GLU A 320 17.30 2.97 1.88
N LEU A 321 16.40 2.00 1.71
CA LEU A 321 15.90 1.17 2.80
C LEU A 321 17.03 0.49 3.56
N ILE A 322 17.94 -0.20 2.85
CA ILE A 322 19.05 -0.90 3.46
C ILE A 322 19.97 0.07 4.22
N ALA A 323 20.22 1.26 3.67
CA ALA A 323 20.96 2.31 4.36
C ALA A 323 20.28 2.73 5.68
N LYS A 324 18.96 2.93 5.67
CA LYS A 324 18.17 3.23 6.88
C LYS A 324 18.23 2.09 7.91
N LEU A 325 18.14 0.83 7.48
CA LEU A 325 18.27 -0.34 8.36
C LEU A 325 19.65 -0.43 9.01
N ILE A 326 20.72 -0.12 8.27
CA ILE A 326 22.08 -0.07 8.80
C ILE A 326 22.19 0.98 9.90
N PHE A 327 21.72 2.21 9.67
CA PHE A 327 21.73 3.26 10.69
C PHE A 327 20.89 2.90 11.92
N HIS A 328 19.70 2.35 11.68
CA HIS A 328 18.79 1.94 12.75
C HIS A 328 19.43 0.89 13.66
N TYR A 329 20.05 -0.14 13.08
CA TYR A 329 20.73 -1.18 13.86
C TYR A 329 21.88 -0.62 14.70
N GLN A 330 22.58 0.41 14.21
CA GLN A 330 23.62 1.11 14.97
C GLN A 330 23.06 2.10 16.01
N GLY A 331 21.74 2.08 16.27
CA GLY A 331 21.07 2.98 17.20
C GLY A 331 21.18 4.45 16.80
N HIS A 332 21.28 4.74 15.50
CA HIS A 332 21.28 6.10 14.98
C HIS A 332 19.89 6.40 14.43
N GLU A 333 19.03 7.02 15.23
CA GLU A 333 17.62 7.24 14.86
C GLU A 333 17.43 8.40 13.86
N ASP A 334 18.35 9.38 13.83
CA ASP A 334 18.25 10.55 12.93
C ASP A 334 19.54 10.81 12.12
N PRO A 335 19.92 9.89 11.22
CA PRO A 335 21.11 10.06 10.37
C PRO A 335 20.90 11.16 9.33
N SER A 336 21.96 11.86 8.94
CA SER A 336 21.83 12.91 7.93
C SER A 336 21.40 12.32 6.56
N GLN A 337 20.57 13.08 5.84
CA GLN A 337 20.09 12.70 4.50
C GLN A 337 21.25 12.47 3.51
N LEU A 338 22.37 13.20 3.69
CA LEU A 338 23.56 13.02 2.87
C LEU A 338 24.22 11.65 3.15
N SER A 339 24.31 11.24 4.40
CA SER A 339 24.90 9.96 4.80
C SER A 339 24.03 8.77 4.40
N ILE A 340 22.69 8.90 4.52
CA ILE A 340 21.74 7.90 3.96
C ILE A 340 21.99 7.74 2.46
N LYS A 341 22.00 8.82 1.68
CA LYS A 341 22.23 8.76 0.23
C LYS A 341 23.60 8.21 -0.14
N THR A 342 24.63 8.52 0.64
CA THR A 342 25.99 8.01 0.40
C THR A 342 26.07 6.50 0.59
N ILE A 343 25.52 5.98 1.69
CA ILE A 343 25.45 4.53 1.92
C ILE A 343 24.54 3.86 0.88
N ALA A 344 23.38 4.44 0.57
CA ALA A 344 22.47 3.93 -0.44
C ALA A 344 23.16 3.79 -1.80
N ASN A 345 23.95 4.77 -2.25
CA ASN A 345 24.70 4.67 -3.49
C ASN A 345 25.73 3.53 -3.48
N ILE A 346 26.37 3.26 -2.33
CA ILE A 346 27.31 2.14 -2.19
C ILE A 346 26.56 0.80 -2.30
N VAL A 347 25.43 0.66 -1.61
CA VAL A 347 24.56 -0.53 -1.66
C VAL A 347 24.01 -0.75 -3.06
N LYS A 348 23.55 0.31 -3.73
CA LYS A 348 23.03 0.30 -5.10
C LYS A 348 24.02 -0.33 -6.06
N SER A 349 25.27 0.13 -6.05
CA SER A 349 26.31 -0.44 -6.91
C SER A 349 26.48 -1.94 -6.68
N ARG A 350 26.34 -2.44 -5.44
CA ARG A 350 26.42 -3.87 -5.17
C ARG A 350 25.18 -4.63 -5.66
N ILE A 351 23.98 -4.04 -5.53
CA ILE A 351 22.75 -4.64 -6.06
C ILE A 351 22.83 -4.77 -7.59
N GLU A 352 23.31 -3.73 -8.28
CA GLU A 352 23.51 -3.73 -9.73
C GLU A 352 24.48 -4.84 -10.18
N GLU A 353 25.59 -5.05 -9.45
CA GLU A 353 26.50 -6.17 -9.71
C GLU A 353 25.83 -7.53 -9.53
N ILE A 354 25.06 -7.73 -8.45
CA ILE A 354 24.34 -8.98 -8.20
C ILE A 354 23.34 -9.28 -9.32
N ILE A 355 22.63 -8.27 -9.80
CA ILE A 355 21.67 -8.43 -10.91
C ILE A 355 22.40 -8.78 -12.20
N ALA A 356 23.48 -8.08 -12.54
CA ALA A 356 24.28 -8.36 -13.73
C ALA A 356 24.87 -9.78 -13.72
N GLN A 357 25.38 -10.23 -12.56
CA GLN A 357 25.94 -11.56 -12.38
C GLN A 357 24.89 -12.67 -12.52
N ASN A 358 23.69 -12.49 -11.94
CA ASN A 358 22.61 -13.47 -12.08
C ASN A 358 22.12 -13.61 -13.53
N GLN A 359 22.24 -12.57 -14.36
CA GLN A 359 21.92 -12.63 -15.78
C GLN A 359 22.99 -13.41 -16.58
N SER A 360 24.27 -13.35 -16.16
CA SER A 360 25.37 -14.07 -16.82
C SER A 360 25.53 -15.53 -16.37
N ASP A 361 25.18 -15.84 -15.10
CA ASP A 361 25.44 -17.14 -14.46
C ASP A 361 24.49 -18.29 -14.86
N ASN A 362 23.66 -18.10 -15.90
CA ASN A 362 23.04 -19.24 -16.62
C ASN A 362 24.08 -20.16 -17.29
N GLN A 363 25.39 -19.88 -17.15
CA GLN A 363 26.51 -20.71 -17.55
C GLN A 363 27.53 -20.88 -16.39
N GLN A 364 27.37 -21.96 -15.62
CA GLN A 364 28.29 -22.52 -14.59
C GLN A 364 28.35 -21.87 -13.18
N PRO A 365 27.93 -22.60 -12.11
CA PRO A 365 28.04 -22.14 -10.73
C PRO A 365 29.37 -22.61 -10.11
N GLU A 366 30.46 -21.83 -10.26
CA GLU A 366 31.63 -22.03 -9.40
C GLU A 366 31.41 -21.37 -8.03
N LYS A 367 31.96 -21.99 -6.97
CA LYS A 367 31.90 -21.53 -5.57
C LYS A 367 32.55 -20.15 -5.42
N ARG A 368 31.77 -19.08 -5.61
CA ARG A 368 32.20 -17.71 -5.32
C ARG A 368 32.40 -17.51 -3.82
N ASN A 369 33.52 -16.89 -3.45
CA ASN A 369 33.74 -16.43 -2.07
C ASN A 369 33.01 -15.10 -1.88
N HIS A 370 31.72 -15.17 -1.53
CA HIS A 370 30.85 -14.01 -1.39
C HIS A 370 31.35 -12.97 -0.38
N GLU A 371 32.13 -13.37 0.64
CA GLU A 371 32.66 -12.44 1.64
C GLU A 371 33.76 -11.54 1.04
N ALA A 372 34.67 -12.10 0.25
CA ALA A 372 35.76 -11.34 -0.38
C ALA A 372 35.23 -10.31 -1.39
N GLU A 373 34.10 -10.59 -2.05
CA GLU A 373 33.47 -9.68 -3.02
C GLU A 373 32.87 -8.43 -2.37
N VAL A 374 32.48 -8.51 -1.09
CA VAL A 374 31.78 -7.41 -0.40
C VAL A 374 32.70 -6.60 0.52
N GLU A 375 33.94 -7.03 0.76
CA GLU A 375 34.86 -6.35 1.70
C GLU A 375 35.08 -4.87 1.36
N THR A 376 35.29 -4.54 0.08
CA THR A 376 35.54 -3.17 -0.36
C THR A 376 34.31 -2.27 -0.16
N TYR A 377 33.10 -2.82 -0.37
CA TYR A 377 31.85 -2.14 -0.08
C TYR A 377 31.68 -1.90 1.42
N ALA A 378 31.97 -2.93 2.23
CA ALA A 378 31.87 -2.85 3.68
C ALA A 378 32.82 -1.78 4.25
N ASP A 379 34.07 -1.70 3.77
CA ASP A 379 35.02 -0.67 4.20
C ASP A 379 34.52 0.75 3.91
N ARG A 380 33.92 0.97 2.73
CA ARG A 380 33.33 2.28 2.36
C ARG A 380 32.16 2.65 3.26
N ILE A 381 31.28 1.70 3.57
CA ILE A 381 30.13 1.92 4.46
C ILE A 381 30.61 2.22 5.88
N VAL A 382 31.58 1.46 6.40
CA VAL A 382 32.18 1.69 7.74
C VAL A 382 32.75 3.10 7.84
N VAL A 383 33.49 3.56 6.83
CA VAL A 383 34.04 4.92 6.79
C VAL A 383 32.94 5.96 6.86
N GLU A 384 31.83 5.76 6.13
CA GLU A 384 30.70 6.70 6.16
C GLU A 384 30.00 6.70 7.53
N LEU A 385 29.75 5.53 8.12
CA LEU A 385 29.14 5.41 9.43
C LEU A 385 29.98 6.08 10.53
N GLN A 386 31.31 5.98 10.45
CA GLN A 386 32.22 6.61 11.41
C GLN A 386 32.24 8.15 11.33
N LYS A 387 31.78 8.74 10.21
CA LYS A 387 31.61 10.21 10.14
C LYS A 387 30.46 10.70 11.03
N GLU A 388 29.39 9.91 11.13
CA GLU A 388 28.21 10.22 11.94
C GLU A 388 28.36 9.71 13.39
N LYS A 389 29.00 8.55 13.58
CA LYS A 389 29.30 7.96 14.89
C LYS A 389 30.77 7.50 15.00
N PRO A 390 31.69 8.39 15.44
CA PRO A 390 33.11 8.08 15.56
C PRO A 390 33.45 6.95 16.54
N ASP A 391 32.60 6.73 17.54
CA ASP A 391 32.84 5.76 18.64
C ASP A 391 32.50 4.30 18.28
N LEU A 392 32.04 4.02 17.06
CA LEU A 392 31.72 2.66 16.63
C LEU A 392 32.99 1.80 16.46
N GLU A 393 33.05 0.66 17.17
CA GLU A 393 34.15 -0.29 17.06
C GLU A 393 34.26 -0.88 15.64
N LYS A 394 35.43 -0.68 15.02
CA LYS A 394 35.63 -0.89 13.57
C LYS A 394 35.50 -2.34 13.11
N LYS A 395 35.91 -3.30 13.93
CA LYS A 395 35.97 -4.73 13.54
C LYS A 395 34.57 -5.36 13.53
N ASP A 396 33.84 -5.22 14.64
CA ASP A 396 32.50 -5.78 14.77
C ASP A 396 31.50 -5.13 13.80
N LEU A 397 31.69 -3.84 13.51
CA LEU A 397 30.92 -3.13 12.49
C LEU A 397 31.18 -3.67 11.08
N LYS A 398 32.45 -3.90 10.70
CA LYS A 398 32.78 -4.43 9.37
C LYS A 398 32.19 -5.83 9.16
N ASP A 399 32.33 -6.72 10.14
CA ASP A 399 31.78 -8.07 10.07
C ASP A 399 30.25 -8.07 9.94
N PHE A 400 29.58 -7.14 10.62
CA PHE A 400 28.14 -6.92 10.49
C PHE A 400 27.74 -6.46 9.07
N ILE A 401 28.45 -5.47 8.51
CA ILE A 401 28.16 -4.98 7.16
C ILE A 401 28.41 -6.06 6.10
N ILE A 402 29.47 -6.86 6.24
CA ILE A 402 29.74 -8.00 5.35
C ILE A 402 28.56 -8.97 5.34
N LYS A 403 27.98 -9.29 6.51
CA LYS A 403 26.80 -10.17 6.60
C LYS A 403 25.56 -9.58 5.92
N ILE A 404 25.34 -8.27 6.06
CA ILE A 404 24.26 -7.56 5.34
C ILE A 404 24.45 -7.68 3.83
N LEU A 405 25.64 -7.29 3.34
CA LEU A 405 25.92 -7.25 1.91
C LEU A 405 25.88 -8.66 1.28
N SER A 406 26.29 -9.67 2.04
CA SER A 406 26.20 -11.09 1.62
C SER A 406 24.76 -11.61 1.57
N SER A 407 23.82 -10.97 2.28
CA SER A 407 22.41 -11.36 2.32
C SER A 407 21.55 -10.64 1.27
N LEU A 408 22.13 -9.76 0.45
CA LEU A 408 21.39 -8.91 -0.50
C LEU A 408 20.57 -9.72 -1.50
N LEU A 409 21.13 -10.77 -2.10
CA LEU A 409 20.41 -11.55 -3.12
C LEU A 409 19.13 -12.20 -2.56
N ASP A 410 19.22 -12.82 -1.39
CA ASP A 410 18.06 -13.44 -0.75
C ASP A 410 17.05 -12.39 -0.27
N PHE A 411 17.52 -11.23 0.20
CA PHE A 411 16.64 -10.13 0.54
C PHE A 411 15.94 -9.52 -0.68
N ILE A 412 16.63 -9.40 -1.82
CA ILE A 412 16.04 -8.98 -3.10
C ILE A 412 14.94 -9.96 -3.51
N LYS A 413 15.22 -11.28 -3.46
CA LYS A 413 14.20 -12.31 -3.74
C LYS A 413 13.02 -12.22 -2.77
N TYR A 414 13.28 -11.95 -1.49
CA TYR A 414 12.26 -11.76 -0.47
C TYR A 414 11.36 -10.57 -0.83
N MET A 415 11.94 -9.42 -1.19
CA MET A 415 11.18 -8.23 -1.56
C MET A 415 10.38 -8.41 -2.86
N LEU A 416 10.92 -9.16 -3.84
CA LEU A 416 10.18 -9.54 -5.04
C LEU A 416 8.96 -10.42 -4.70
N GLN A 417 9.10 -11.34 -3.74
CA GLN A 417 7.94 -12.08 -3.24
C GLN A 417 6.93 -11.14 -2.58
N VAL A 418 7.37 -10.22 -1.73
CA VAL A 418 6.45 -9.26 -1.09
C VAL A 418 5.63 -8.50 -2.15
N VAL A 419 6.27 -7.98 -3.20
CA VAL A 419 5.58 -7.32 -4.32
C VAL A 419 4.58 -8.26 -5.00
N HIS A 420 5.02 -9.49 -5.30
CA HIS A 420 4.17 -10.47 -5.97
C HIS A 420 2.93 -10.83 -5.16
N GLN A 421 3.13 -11.16 -3.88
CA GLN A 421 2.09 -11.57 -2.96
C GLN A 421 1.10 -10.43 -2.67
N HIS A 422 1.54 -9.18 -2.78
CA HIS A 422 0.71 -8.00 -2.54
C HIS A 422 -0.22 -7.65 -3.72
N VAL A 423 0.19 -7.97 -4.96
CA VAL A 423 -0.54 -7.55 -6.17
C VAL A 423 -1.03 -8.76 -6.97
N TYR A 424 -0.11 -9.57 -7.49
CA TYR A 424 -0.43 -10.64 -8.44
C TYR A 424 -1.18 -11.80 -7.79
N ALA A 425 -0.89 -12.13 -6.54
CA ALA A 425 -1.63 -13.18 -5.83
C ALA A 425 -3.14 -12.88 -5.71
N TYR A 426 -3.53 -11.60 -5.63
CA TYR A 426 -4.93 -11.19 -5.60
C TYR A 426 -5.57 -11.30 -6.99
N ILE A 427 -4.83 -10.95 -8.04
CA ILE A 427 -5.28 -11.10 -9.43
C ILE A 427 -5.56 -12.57 -9.75
N ASP A 428 -4.65 -13.46 -9.32
CA ASP A 428 -4.79 -14.90 -9.51
C ASP A 428 -5.93 -15.48 -8.68
N TYR A 429 -6.00 -15.12 -7.39
CA TYR A 429 -7.05 -15.59 -6.48
C TYR A 429 -8.46 -15.17 -6.93
N LEU A 430 -8.61 -13.94 -7.44
CA LEU A 430 -9.89 -13.43 -7.93
C LEU A 430 -10.15 -13.78 -9.39
N GLU A 431 -9.19 -14.43 -10.07
CA GLU A 431 -9.29 -14.79 -11.49
C GLU A 431 -9.59 -13.59 -12.42
N VAL A 432 -8.96 -12.44 -12.15
CA VAL A 432 -9.21 -11.17 -12.87
C VAL A 432 -8.09 -10.77 -13.84
N SER A 433 -7.28 -11.73 -14.28
CA SER A 433 -6.14 -11.48 -15.18
C SER A 433 -6.54 -10.85 -16.52
N GLU A 434 -7.73 -11.16 -17.05
CA GLU A 434 -8.24 -10.60 -18.30
C GLU A 434 -8.46 -9.08 -18.18
N PHE A 435 -8.97 -8.62 -17.03
CA PHE A 435 -9.11 -7.19 -16.72
C PHE A 435 -7.75 -6.51 -16.69
N LEU A 436 -6.77 -7.10 -16.02
CA LEU A 436 -5.43 -6.51 -15.90
C LEU A 436 -4.78 -6.32 -17.29
N ASN A 437 -4.93 -7.29 -18.18
CA ASN A 437 -4.39 -7.21 -19.53
C ASN A 437 -4.99 -6.04 -20.31
N ILE A 438 -6.32 -5.89 -20.29
CA ILE A 438 -7.00 -4.79 -20.98
C ILE A 438 -6.65 -3.44 -20.33
N PHE A 439 -6.59 -3.39 -18.99
CA PHE A 439 -6.23 -2.20 -18.22
C PHE A 439 -4.83 -1.69 -18.60
N ASN A 440 -3.84 -2.59 -18.65
CA ASN A 440 -2.48 -2.26 -19.02
C ASN A 440 -2.38 -1.79 -20.48
N ASN A 441 -3.10 -2.44 -21.41
CA ASN A 441 -3.14 -2.04 -22.80
C ASN A 441 -3.68 -0.60 -22.94
N ILE A 442 -4.84 -0.31 -22.35
CA ILE A 442 -5.45 1.04 -22.38
C ILE A 442 -4.49 2.08 -21.80
N ASN A 443 -3.89 1.81 -20.64
CA ASN A 443 -2.99 2.77 -20.00
C ASN A 443 -1.70 2.99 -20.79
N SER A 444 -1.23 2.00 -21.55
CA SER A 444 -0.05 2.14 -22.42
C SER A 444 -0.30 3.01 -23.65
N GLU A 445 -1.56 3.08 -24.11
CA GLU A 445 -1.97 3.92 -25.25
C GLU A 445 -2.18 5.39 -24.86
N ILE A 446 -2.36 5.67 -23.56
CA ILE A 446 -2.64 7.00 -23.00
C ILE A 446 -1.53 7.37 -22.00
N THR A 447 -0.50 8.08 -22.46
CA THR A 447 0.69 8.48 -21.66
C THR A 447 0.75 9.96 -21.37
#